data_AF-A0A957D6W4-F1
#
_entry.id   AF-A0A957D6W4-F1
#
_cell.length_a   1.000
_cell.length_b   1.000
_cell.length_c   1.000
_cell.angle_alpha   90.00
_cell.angle_beta   90.00
_cell.angle_gamma   90.00
#
_symmetry.space_group_name_H-M   'P 1'
#
loop_
_entity.id
_entity.type
_entity.pdbx_description
1 polymer ?
#
loop_
_entity_poly.entity_id
_entity_poly.type
_entity_poly.pdbx_seq_one_letter_code
_entity_poly.pdbx_strand_id
1 'polypeptide(L)'
;MEKIRQVINADGLQIPLPLVSRYGLQPGARVTLELDEHGIHITPVLPNRQDIENLALQYLLTNLGDAVTVQVIAEKELWWIDVYGAGLDIPLGQLAFSLTGHLLPGQSTTPEVMRKTAISAYQDK
;
A
#
# COMPACT_ATOMS: atom_id res chain seq x y z
N MET A 1 -13.01 -18.55 -16.78
CA MET A 1 -14.22 -17.86 -16.29
C MET A 1 -14.95 -18.80 -15.35
N GLU A 2 -14.94 -18.51 -14.05
CA GLU A 2 -15.65 -19.30 -13.03
C GLU A 2 -17.09 -18.76 -12.89
N LYS A 3 -18.08 -19.64 -12.72
CA LYS A 3 -19.49 -19.26 -12.54
C LYS A 3 -19.99 -19.79 -11.22
N ILE A 4 -20.53 -18.92 -10.38
CA ILE A 4 -21.09 -19.26 -9.07
C ILE A 4 -22.59 -18.99 -9.13
N ARG A 5 -23.39 -19.89 -8.58
CA ARG A 5 -24.83 -19.69 -8.42
C ARG A 5 -25.12 -19.45 -6.96
N GLN A 6 -25.76 -18.33 -6.65
CA GLN A 6 -26.12 -17.96 -5.30
C GLN A 6 -27.47 -17.25 -5.29
N VAL A 7 -28.20 -17.42 -4.19
CA VAL A 7 -29.46 -16.73 -3.94
C VAL A 7 -29.14 -15.43 -3.21
N ILE A 8 -29.72 -14.33 -3.68
CA ILE A 8 -29.66 -13.02 -3.01
C ILE A 8 -30.62 -13.08 -1.83
N ASN A 9 -30.14 -12.79 -0.62
CA ASN A 9 -30.95 -12.76 0.60
C ASN A 9 -31.16 -11.31 1.09
N ALA A 10 -31.71 -11.15 2.29
CA ALA A 10 -31.95 -9.83 2.89
C ALA A 10 -30.66 -9.02 3.12
N ASP A 11 -29.51 -9.70 3.21
CA ASP A 11 -28.19 -9.08 3.35
C ASP A 11 -27.51 -8.81 2.00
N GLY A 12 -28.20 -9.12 0.89
CA GLY A 12 -27.75 -8.90 -0.48
C GLY A 12 -26.98 -10.07 -1.09
N LEU A 13 -26.09 -9.75 -2.05
CA LEU A 13 -25.21 -10.71 -2.71
C LEU A 13 -23.90 -10.84 -1.92
N GLN A 14 -23.60 -12.03 -1.43
CA GLN A 14 -22.41 -12.28 -0.60
C GLN A 14 -21.40 -13.17 -1.31
N ILE A 15 -20.27 -12.62 -1.73
CA ILE A 15 -19.23 -13.43 -2.37
C ILE A 15 -18.37 -14.11 -1.28
N PRO A 16 -18.21 -15.45 -1.30
CA PRO A 16 -17.40 -16.14 -0.31
C PRO A 16 -15.96 -15.61 -0.29
N LEU A 17 -15.43 -15.33 0.91
CA LEU A 17 -14.06 -14.82 1.08
C LEU A 17 -13.00 -15.70 0.37
N PRO A 18 -13.04 -17.04 0.47
CA PRO A 18 -12.07 -17.90 -0.24
C PRO A 18 -12.07 -17.71 -1.75
N LEU A 19 -13.15 -17.21 -2.34
CA LEU A 19 -13.24 -16.95 -3.76
C LEU A 19 -12.57 -15.61 -4.12
N VAL A 20 -12.95 -14.52 -3.44
CA VAL A 20 -12.36 -13.20 -3.71
C VAL A 20 -10.87 -13.14 -3.35
N SER A 21 -10.43 -13.92 -2.35
CA SER A 21 -9.01 -14.02 -1.99
C SER A 21 -8.14 -14.66 -3.07
N ARG A 22 -8.69 -15.52 -3.94
CA ARG A 22 -7.98 -16.04 -5.12
C ARG A 22 -7.66 -14.93 -6.13
N TYR A 23 -8.44 -13.86 -6.10
CA TYR A 23 -8.27 -12.67 -6.92
C TYR A 23 -7.57 -11.52 -6.18
N GLY A 24 -6.92 -11.81 -5.04
CA GLY A 24 -6.13 -10.84 -4.28
C GLY A 24 -6.93 -9.94 -3.35
N LEU A 25 -8.24 -10.13 -3.21
CA LEU A 25 -9.07 -9.35 -2.30
C LEU A 25 -9.09 -9.98 -0.90
N GLN A 26 -8.71 -9.19 0.10
CA GLN A 26 -8.71 -9.57 1.51
C GLN A 26 -9.80 -8.80 2.27
N PRO A 27 -10.18 -9.24 3.49
CA PRO A 27 -11.10 -8.46 4.33
C PRO A 27 -10.58 -7.03 4.52
N GLY A 28 -11.44 -6.03 4.33
CA GLY A 28 -11.07 -4.61 4.39
C GLY A 28 -10.52 -4.03 3.08
N ALA A 29 -10.34 -4.83 2.02
CA ALA A 29 -9.97 -4.32 0.71
C ALA A 29 -11.05 -3.39 0.15
N ARG A 30 -10.63 -2.27 -0.45
CA ARG A 30 -11.51 -1.32 -1.13
C ARG A 30 -11.73 -1.80 -2.56
N VAL A 31 -12.99 -1.84 -2.98
CA VAL A 31 -13.39 -2.24 -4.33
C VAL A 31 -14.36 -1.20 -4.91
N THR A 32 -14.33 -1.04 -6.22
CA THR A 32 -15.35 -0.33 -6.98
C THR A 32 -16.37 -1.36 -7.47
N LEU A 33 -17.64 -1.04 -7.26
CA LEU A 33 -18.78 -1.79 -7.80
C LEU A 33 -19.38 -0.99 -8.95
N GLU A 34 -19.28 -1.52 -10.16
CA GLU A 34 -19.93 -0.96 -11.35
C GLU A 34 -21.14 -1.81 -11.69
N LEU A 35 -22.29 -1.17 -11.85
CA LEU A 35 -23.56 -1.82 -12.17
C LEU A 35 -24.07 -1.25 -13.50
N ASP A 36 -24.29 -2.12 -14.47
CA ASP A 36 -24.83 -1.76 -15.78
C ASP A 36 -25.81 -2.82 -16.31
N GLU A 37 -26.24 -2.69 -17.56
CA GLU A 37 -27.15 -3.63 -18.23
C GLU A 37 -26.51 -5.00 -18.52
N HIS A 38 -25.19 -5.12 -18.42
CA HIS A 38 -24.42 -6.33 -18.66
C HIS A 38 -24.05 -7.07 -17.36
N GLY A 39 -24.11 -6.41 -16.20
CA GLY A 39 -24.04 -7.07 -14.91
C GLY A 39 -23.46 -6.22 -13.79
N ILE A 40 -22.81 -6.90 -12.85
CA ILE A 40 -22.12 -6.32 -11.70
C ILE A 40 -20.63 -6.63 -11.86
N HIS A 41 -19.82 -5.59 -11.95
CA HIS A 41 -18.37 -5.68 -12.05
C HIS A 41 -17.73 -5.21 -10.74
N ILE A 42 -16.82 -6.02 -10.21
CA ILE A 42 -16.09 -5.71 -8.99
C ILE A 42 -14.62 -5.56 -9.35
N THR A 43 -14.09 -4.35 -9.21
CA THR A 43 -12.68 -4.05 -9.50
C THR A 43 -11.97 -3.60 -8.22
N PRO A 44 -10.74 -4.06 -7.96
CA PRO A 44 -9.95 -3.52 -6.86
C PRO A 44 -9.71 -2.03 -7.05
N VAL A 45 -9.87 -1.23 -5.99
CA VAL A 45 -9.41 0.16 -6.03
C VAL A 45 -7.89 0.12 -5.93
N LEU A 46 -7.22 0.46 -7.03
CA LEU A 46 -5.77 0.67 -6.99
C LEU A 46 -5.50 1.92 -6.15
N PRO A 47 -4.59 1.86 -5.15
CA PRO A 47 -4.20 3.02 -4.38
C PRO A 47 -3.63 4.09 -5.31
N ASN A 48 -4.04 5.33 -5.08
CA ASN A 48 -3.39 6.47 -5.72
C ASN A 48 -2.11 6.84 -4.93
N ARG A 49 -1.36 7.83 -5.45
CA ARG A 49 -0.16 8.36 -4.80
C ARG A 49 -0.37 8.71 -3.31
N GLN A 50 -1.46 9.40 -2.98
CA GLN A 50 -1.75 9.82 -1.60
C GLN A 50 -2.02 8.62 -0.68
N ASP A 51 -2.71 7.60 -1.17
CA ASP A 51 -2.96 6.37 -0.42
C ASP A 51 -1.63 5.66 -0.10
N ILE A 52 -0.70 5.62 -1.05
CA ILE A 52 0.63 5.04 -0.86
C ILE A 52 1.48 5.86 0.12
N GLU A 53 1.47 7.18 0.02
CA GLU A 53 2.15 8.06 0.98
C GLU A 53 1.64 7.82 2.40
N ASN A 54 0.32 7.69 2.58
CA ASN A 54 -0.28 7.40 3.88
C ASN A 54 0.13 6.01 4.40
N LEU A 55 0.17 4.99 3.55
CA LEU A 55 0.63 3.65 3.92
C LEU A 55 2.10 3.66 4.35
N ALA A 56 2.95 4.36 3.60
CA ALA A 56 4.37 4.52 3.94
C ALA A 56 4.53 5.23 5.30
N LEU A 57 3.81 6.33 5.53
CA LEU A 57 3.83 7.05 6.81
C LEU A 57 3.36 6.17 7.97
N GLN A 58 2.29 5.38 7.82
CA GLN A 58 1.82 4.46 8.85
C GLN A 58 2.86 3.39 9.20
N TYR A 59 3.49 2.81 8.19
CA TYR A 59 4.58 1.85 8.38
C TYR A 59 5.75 2.49 9.14
N LEU A 60 6.18 3.68 8.72
CA LEU A 60 7.32 4.36 9.34
C LEU A 60 6.99 4.85 10.75
N LEU A 61 5.77 5.30 11.02
CA LEU A 61 5.34 5.68 12.37
C LEU A 61 5.45 4.49 13.34
N THR A 62 5.13 3.29 12.86
CA THR A 62 5.21 2.06 13.65
C THR A 62 6.65 1.61 13.90
N ASN A 63 7.57 1.87 12.96
CA ASN A 63 8.93 1.31 12.99
C ASN A 63 10.03 2.32 13.34
N LEU A 64 9.90 3.58 12.95
CA LEU A 64 10.90 4.64 13.14
C LEU A 64 10.43 5.75 14.08
N GLY A 65 9.13 6.06 14.09
CA GLY A 65 8.55 7.14 14.88
C GLY A 65 8.02 8.30 14.02
N ASP A 66 7.83 9.45 14.65
CA ASP A 66 7.07 10.62 14.17
C ASP A 66 7.89 11.66 13.38
N ALA A 67 9.22 11.55 13.38
CA ALA A 67 10.12 12.53 12.74
C ALA A 67 10.54 12.16 11.31
N VAL A 68 9.59 11.70 10.48
CA VAL A 68 9.85 11.26 9.10
C VAL A 68 8.86 11.88 8.11
N THR A 69 9.35 12.13 6.90
CA THR A 69 8.53 12.54 5.75
C THR A 69 8.81 11.60 4.58
N VAL A 70 7.88 11.55 3.63
CA VAL A 70 7.97 10.63 2.49
C VAL A 70 7.72 11.36 1.18
N GLN A 71 8.36 10.89 0.12
CA GLN A 71 8.11 11.38 -1.24
C GLN A 71 8.00 10.20 -2.20
N VAL A 72 6.87 10.10 -2.91
CA VAL A 72 6.70 9.12 -4.00
C VAL A 72 7.44 9.59 -5.26
N ILE A 73 8.23 8.69 -5.84
CA ILE A 73 9.14 8.99 -6.96
C ILE A 73 8.72 8.30 -8.26
N ALA A 74 8.10 7.12 -8.20
CA ALA A 74 7.84 6.33 -9.41
C ALA A 74 6.48 5.64 -9.43
N GLU A 75 5.90 5.62 -10.64
CA GLU A 75 4.72 4.87 -11.08
C GLU A 75 5.09 4.14 -12.39
N LYS A 76 5.34 2.82 -12.35
CA LYS A 76 5.29 1.95 -13.55
C LYS A 76 4.87 0.54 -13.15
N GLU A 77 5.67 -0.11 -12.32
CA GLU A 77 5.40 -1.47 -11.84
C GLU A 77 5.35 -1.58 -10.32
N LEU A 78 5.90 -0.56 -9.64
CA LEU A 78 5.99 -0.45 -8.20
C LEU A 78 5.89 1.02 -7.83
N TRP A 79 5.48 1.26 -6.59
CA TRP A 79 5.59 2.55 -5.96
C TRP A 79 6.88 2.62 -5.17
N TRP A 80 7.76 3.55 -5.58
CA TRP A 80 8.98 3.84 -4.85
C TRP A 80 8.80 5.11 -4.03
N ILE A 81 9.17 5.01 -2.75
CA ILE A 81 9.03 6.10 -1.78
C ILE A 81 10.38 6.37 -1.14
N ASP A 82 10.90 7.58 -1.31
CA ASP A 82 12.03 8.06 -0.52
C ASP A 82 11.54 8.47 0.87
N VAL A 83 12.33 8.11 1.88
CA VAL A 83 12.08 8.42 3.29
C VAL A 83 13.11 9.43 3.76
N TYR A 84 12.65 10.54 4.31
CA TYR A 84 13.51 11.61 4.83
C TYR A 84 13.30 11.78 6.33
N GLY A 85 14.37 12.10 7.05
CA GLY A 85 14.26 12.58 8.41
C GLY A 85 13.85 14.05 8.45
N ALA A 86 13.26 14.48 9.57
CA ALA A 86 12.90 15.88 9.77
C ALA A 86 14.11 16.82 9.55
N GLY A 87 14.00 17.72 8.55
CA GLY A 87 15.04 18.68 8.22
C GLY A 87 16.28 18.10 7.53
N LEU A 88 16.21 16.89 6.98
CA LEU A 88 17.25 16.31 6.14
C LEU A 88 16.83 16.37 4.66
N ASP A 89 17.74 16.85 3.81
CA ASP A 89 17.52 16.90 2.35
C ASP A 89 17.96 15.60 1.64
N ILE A 90 18.58 14.68 2.38
CA ILE A 90 19.07 13.39 1.87
C ILE A 90 18.15 12.27 2.37
N PRO A 91 17.72 11.34 1.49
CA PRO A 91 16.88 10.24 1.92
C PRO A 91 17.65 9.29 2.85
N LEU A 92 16.99 8.88 3.94
CA LEU A 92 17.46 7.88 4.89
C LEU A 92 17.39 6.46 4.33
N GLY A 93 16.51 6.25 3.34
CA GLY A 93 16.30 4.99 2.65
C GLY A 93 15.07 5.06 1.75
N GLN A 94 14.73 3.90 1.19
CA GLN A 94 13.60 3.75 0.27
C GLN A 94 12.65 2.64 0.70
N LEU A 95 11.36 2.83 0.46
CA LEU A 95 10.34 1.79 0.54
C LEU A 95 9.79 1.47 -0.85
N ALA A 96 9.48 0.20 -1.08
CA ALA A 96 8.85 -0.30 -2.28
C ALA A 96 7.47 -0.87 -1.94
N PHE A 97 6.43 -0.42 -2.63
CA PHE A 97 5.10 -0.98 -2.53
C PHE A 97 4.64 -1.55 -3.88
N SER A 98 3.90 -2.65 -3.85
CA SER A 98 3.21 -3.18 -5.03
C SER A 98 2.17 -2.17 -5.53
N LEU A 99 1.72 -2.32 -6.78
CA LEU A 99 0.62 -1.52 -7.34
C LEU A 99 -0.68 -1.59 -6.51
N THR A 100 -0.84 -2.62 -5.68
CA THR A 100 -1.98 -2.82 -4.77
C THR A 100 -1.73 -2.29 -3.35
N GLY A 101 -0.58 -1.68 -3.08
CA GLY A 101 -0.26 -1.08 -1.78
C GLY A 101 0.31 -2.04 -0.74
N HIS A 102 0.88 -3.18 -1.15
CA HIS A 102 1.62 -4.06 -0.23
C HIS A 102 3.08 -3.67 -0.17
N LEU A 103 3.62 -3.46 1.04
CA LEU A 103 5.05 -3.26 1.24
C LEU A 103 5.83 -4.50 0.74
N LEU A 104 6.96 -4.27 0.08
CA LEU A 104 7.87 -5.30 -0.41
C LEU A 104 9.19 -5.26 0.38
N PRO A 105 9.32 -6.04 1.47
CA PRO A 105 10.46 -5.92 2.38
C PRO A 105 11.80 -6.24 1.72
N GLY A 106 11.84 -7.19 0.79
CA GLY A 106 13.07 -7.57 0.07
C GLY A 106 13.58 -6.52 -0.90
N GLN A 107 12.79 -5.50 -1.21
CA GLN A 107 13.14 -4.38 -2.08
C GLN A 107 13.19 -3.04 -1.31
N SER A 108 12.83 -3.05 -0.03
CA SER A 108 12.79 -1.88 0.82
C SER A 108 14.02 -1.84 1.72
N THR A 109 14.48 -0.63 2.05
CA THR A 109 15.47 -0.42 3.10
C THR A 109 14.84 -0.77 4.45
N THR A 110 15.56 -1.50 5.31
CA THR A 110 15.01 -1.88 6.61
C THR A 110 15.04 -0.69 7.59
N PRO A 111 14.14 -0.66 8.58
CA PRO A 111 14.13 0.37 9.61
C PRO A 111 15.48 0.51 10.34
N GLU A 112 16.19 -0.59 10.60
CA GLU A 112 17.50 -0.58 11.26
C GLU A 112 18.54 0.20 10.45
N VAL A 113 18.54 0.03 9.13
CA VAL A 113 19.44 0.76 8.24
C VAL A 113 19.08 2.24 8.23
N MET A 114 17.80 2.58 8.09
CA MET A 114 17.34 3.97 8.11
C MET A 114 17.72 4.69 9.42
N ARG A 115 17.60 4.04 10.58
CA ARG A 115 18.03 4.60 11.88
C ARG A 115 19.54 4.88 11.91
N LYS A 116 20.35 3.96 11.39
CA LYS A 116 21.81 4.16 11.31
C LYS A 116 22.17 5.33 10.41
N THR A 117 21.56 5.41 9.23
CA THR A 117 21.75 6.53 8.30
C THR A 117 21.37 7.86 8.96
N ALA A 118 20.26 7.90 9.70
CA ALA A 118 19.82 9.10 10.41
C ALA A 118 20.87 9.57 11.43
N ILE A 119 21.41 8.66 12.25
CA ILE A 119 22.42 9.00 13.27
C ILE A 119 23.66 9.60 12.61
N SER A 120 24.14 9.01 11.51
CA SER A 120 25.29 9.55 10.77
C SER A 120 24.99 10.93 10.15
N ALA A 121 23.82 11.11 9.54
CA ALA A 121 23.44 12.37 8.92
C ALA A 121 23.31 13.55 9.90
N TYR A 122 22.99 13.28 11.18
CA TYR A 122 22.96 14.30 12.22
C TYR A 122 24.34 14.62 12.82
N GLN A 123 25.34 13.75 12.64
CA GLN A 123 26.72 14.00 13.11
C GLN A 123 27.52 14.89 12.16
N ASP A 124 27.12 14.95 10.88
CA ASP A 124 27.76 15.74 9.84
C ASP A 124 27.13 17.15 9.68
N LYS A 125 26.16 17.52 10.53
CA LYS A 125 25.53 18.84 10.59
C LYS A 125 26.19 19.74 11.63
#